data_AF-A0A3N0WK42-F1
#
_entry.id   AF-A0A3N0WK42-F1
#
_cell.length_a   1.000
_cell.length_b   1.000
_cell.length_c   1.000
_cell.angle_alpha   90.00
_cell.angle_beta   90.00
_cell.angle_gamma   90.00
#
_symmetry.space_group_name_H-M   'P 1'
#
loop_
_entity.id
_entity.type
_entity.pdbx_description
1 polymer ?
#
loop_
_entity_poly.entity_id
_entity_poly.type
_entity_poly.pdbx_seq_one_letter_code
_entity_poly.pdbx_strand_id
1 'polypeptide(L)'
;MSKNGYEKLIKKYEDYRRNLSDVLETRILEETAVELQSKVKKRIFEDGLDANGNLISQSYSTKPMNVRKEVFIKPSAFSGKKTMKLNYGYKELRDIQGLPTSKVNLDYSGKLKRNIHIARIQKSVVLGVNTTEDAEKVKHLEQKYNTKIFGFTQNEIKEHMDNVFNKIKENQRTYFHGN
;
A
#
# COMPACT_ATOMS: atom_id res chain seq x y z
N MET A 1 16.04 -4.02 13.42
CA MET A 1 15.43 -4.35 14.73
C MET A 1 15.76 -5.80 15.05
N SER A 2 16.28 -6.12 16.24
CA SER A 2 16.63 -7.50 16.61
C SER A 2 15.36 -8.34 16.85
N LYS A 3 15.45 -9.67 16.65
CA LYS A 3 14.38 -10.65 16.96
C LYS A 3 13.72 -10.42 18.33
N ASN A 4 14.52 -9.93 19.29
CA ASN A 4 14.15 -9.70 20.68
C ASN A 4 13.09 -8.58 20.88
N GLY A 5 12.93 -7.66 19.91
CA GLY A 5 11.92 -6.59 19.98
C GLY A 5 10.51 -7.08 19.62
N TYR A 6 10.40 -7.90 18.58
CA TYR A 6 9.13 -8.44 18.10
C TYR A 6 8.53 -9.47 19.06
N GLU A 7 9.34 -10.33 19.65
CA GLU A 7 8.90 -11.32 20.65
C GLU A 7 8.28 -10.64 21.87
N LYS A 8 8.83 -9.51 22.32
CA LYS A 8 8.25 -8.71 23.41
C LYS A 8 6.87 -8.14 23.05
N LEU A 9 6.69 -7.66 21.82
CA LEU A 9 5.41 -7.14 21.34
C LEU A 9 4.36 -8.26 21.22
N ILE A 10 4.76 -9.43 20.70
CA ILE A 10 3.89 -10.61 20.61
C ILE A 10 3.46 -11.05 22.01
N LYS A 11 4.39 -11.16 22.96
CA LYS A 11 4.06 -11.54 24.34
C LYS A 11 3.08 -10.54 24.98
N LYS A 12 3.33 -9.25 24.80
CA LYS A 12 2.44 -8.18 25.27
C LYS A 12 1.04 -8.28 24.67
N TYR A 13 0.93 -8.60 23.38
CA TYR A 13 -0.36 -8.85 22.71
C TYR A 13 -1.09 -10.07 23.28
N GLU A 14 -0.37 -11.19 23.44
CA GLU A 14 -0.91 -12.41 24.02
C GLU A 14 -1.41 -12.18 25.46
N ASP A 15 -0.73 -11.36 26.25
CA ASP A 15 -1.18 -10.99 27.60
C ASP A 15 -2.45 -10.13 27.56
N TYR A 16 -2.55 -9.17 26.64
CA TYR A 16 -3.73 -8.31 26.49
C TYR A 16 -4.97 -9.04 25.97
N ARG A 17 -4.81 -10.01 25.06
CA ARG A 17 -5.95 -10.72 24.47
C ARG A 17 -6.63 -11.71 25.42
N ARG A 18 -5.93 -12.19 26.47
CA ARG A 18 -6.48 -13.21 27.40
C ARG A 18 -7.85 -12.85 27.98
N ASN A 19 -8.14 -11.56 28.09
CA ASN A 19 -9.39 -11.06 28.66
C ASN A 19 -10.29 -10.36 27.62
N LEU A 20 -10.00 -10.50 26.32
CA LEU A 20 -10.75 -9.89 25.23
C LEU A 20 -11.64 -10.96 24.58
N SER A 21 -12.91 -10.64 24.30
CA SER A 21 -13.76 -11.56 23.55
C SER A 21 -13.31 -11.64 22.08
N ASP A 22 -13.47 -12.80 21.45
CA ASP A 22 -13.06 -13.02 20.05
C ASP A 22 -13.68 -12.01 19.07
N VAL A 23 -14.92 -11.60 19.35
CA VAL A 23 -15.65 -10.58 18.55
C VAL A 23 -14.97 -9.22 18.65
N LEU A 24 -14.55 -8.80 19.85
CA LEU A 24 -13.83 -7.55 20.06
C LEU A 24 -12.41 -7.60 19.50
N GLU A 25 -11.71 -8.72 19.65
CA GLU A 25 -10.39 -8.92 19.03
C GLU A 25 -10.50 -8.73 17.51
N THR A 26 -11.46 -9.41 16.89
CA THR A 26 -11.68 -9.33 15.44
C THR A 26 -11.97 -7.91 14.99
N ARG A 27 -12.90 -7.22 15.66
CA ARG A 27 -13.23 -5.82 15.34
C ARG A 27 -12.03 -4.89 15.46
N ILE A 28 -11.27 -4.96 16.55
CA ILE A 28 -10.09 -4.10 16.74
C ILE A 28 -9.05 -4.35 15.64
N LEU A 29 -8.80 -5.62 15.30
CA LEU A 29 -7.85 -5.97 14.26
C LEU A 29 -8.31 -5.50 12.88
N GLU A 30 -9.59 -5.64 12.55
CA GLU A 30 -10.14 -5.15 11.28
C GLU A 30 -10.02 -3.63 11.16
N GLU A 31 -10.42 -2.89 12.20
CA GLU A 31 -10.33 -1.43 12.20
C GLU A 31 -8.88 -0.95 12.05
N THR A 32 -7.95 -1.52 12.82
CA THR A 32 -6.53 -1.16 12.75
C THR A 32 -5.86 -1.60 11.44
N ALA A 33 -6.36 -2.65 10.80
CA ALA A 33 -5.90 -3.09 9.48
C ALA A 33 -6.34 -2.12 8.37
N VAL A 34 -7.55 -1.56 8.44
CA VAL A 34 -8.01 -0.53 7.49
C VAL A 34 -7.12 0.71 7.56
N GLU A 35 -6.73 1.13 8.76
CA GLU A 35 -5.82 2.25 8.96
C GLU A 35 -4.42 1.95 8.39
N LEU A 36 -3.86 0.76 8.67
CA LEU A 36 -2.60 0.31 8.11
C LEU A 36 -2.66 0.28 6.57
N GLN A 37 -3.76 -0.23 6.00
CA GLN A 37 -3.96 -0.29 4.55
C GLN A 37 -3.97 1.11 3.93
N SER A 38 -4.63 2.07 4.58
CA SER A 38 -4.65 3.47 4.13
C SER A 38 -3.23 4.06 4.08
N LYS A 39 -2.43 3.85 5.14
CA LYS A 39 -1.03 4.31 5.21
C LYS A 39 -0.16 3.70 4.10
N VAL A 40 -0.26 2.38 3.91
CA VAL A 40 0.49 1.68 2.85
C VAL A 40 0.11 2.19 1.47
N LYS A 41 -1.20 2.40 1.22
CA LYS A 41 -1.68 2.94 -0.06
C LYS A 41 -1.15 4.35 -0.29
N LYS A 42 -1.22 5.23 0.70
CA LYS A 42 -0.68 6.58 0.60
C LYS A 42 0.82 6.55 0.28
N ARG A 43 1.60 5.78 1.04
CA ARG A 43 3.06 5.65 0.85
C ARG A 43 3.42 5.26 -0.60
N ILE A 44 2.75 4.25 -1.15
CA ILE A 44 3.09 3.70 -2.47
C ILE A 44 2.53 4.56 -3.61
N PHE A 45 1.26 4.97 -3.51
CA PHE A 45 0.51 5.55 -4.63
C PHE A 45 0.49 7.08 -4.63
N GLU A 46 0.84 7.73 -3.53
CA GLU A 46 0.88 9.19 -3.41
C GLU A 46 2.30 9.66 -3.12
N ASP A 47 2.95 9.07 -2.11
CA ASP A 47 4.29 9.47 -1.70
C ASP A 47 5.39 8.89 -2.61
N GLY A 48 5.10 7.79 -3.30
CA GLY A 48 6.03 7.14 -4.23
C GLY A 48 7.21 6.49 -3.52
N LEU A 49 6.98 5.93 -2.32
CA LEU A 49 8.01 5.35 -1.47
C LEU A 49 7.91 3.83 -1.39
N ASP A 50 9.07 3.18 -1.29
CA ASP A 50 9.23 1.74 -1.09
C ASP A 50 9.10 1.33 0.38
N ALA A 51 9.24 0.04 0.69
CA ALA A 51 9.12 -0.51 2.04
C ALA A 51 10.28 -0.12 2.98
N ASN A 52 11.31 0.54 2.47
CA ASN A 52 12.40 1.11 3.25
C ASN A 52 12.22 2.62 3.47
N GLY A 53 11.17 3.23 2.88
CA GLY A 53 10.93 4.67 2.94
C GLY A 53 11.71 5.49 1.91
N ASN A 54 12.37 4.84 0.95
CA ASN A 54 13.07 5.52 -0.14
C ASN A 54 12.13 5.76 -1.32
N LEU A 55 12.42 6.73 -2.18
CA LEU A 55 11.70 6.89 -3.45
C LEU A 55 11.82 5.62 -4.30
N ILE A 56 10.69 5.13 -4.83
CA ILE A 56 10.65 3.96 -5.74
C ILE A 56 11.55 4.21 -6.96
N SER A 57 11.47 5.42 -7.51
CA SER A 57 12.40 5.93 -8.51
C SER A 57 12.22 7.45 -8.67
N GLN A 58 13.30 8.12 -9.04
CA GLN A 58 13.33 9.57 -9.30
C GLN A 58 12.58 9.96 -10.57
N SER A 59 12.47 9.05 -11.55
CA SER A 59 11.84 9.39 -12.84
C SER A 59 11.22 8.20 -13.56
N TYR A 60 10.15 8.48 -14.31
CA TYR A 60 9.58 7.54 -15.26
C TYR A 60 10.46 7.36 -16.50
N SER A 61 10.27 6.24 -17.20
CA SER A 61 10.93 5.98 -18.49
C SER A 61 10.63 7.09 -19.51
N THR A 62 11.69 7.63 -20.09
CA THR A 62 11.65 8.64 -21.16
C THR A 62 11.86 8.06 -22.56
N LYS A 63 11.95 6.72 -22.68
CA LYS A 63 12.17 6.06 -23.98
C LYS A 63 10.99 6.32 -24.92
N PRO A 64 11.22 6.81 -26.16
CA PRO A 64 10.15 7.07 -27.10
C PRO A 64 9.24 5.86 -27.31
N MET A 65 7.94 6.09 -27.46
CA MET A 65 6.95 5.02 -27.65
C MET A 65 5.77 5.48 -28.53
N ASN A 66 5.14 4.53 -29.20
CA ASN A 66 3.87 4.76 -29.89
C ASN A 66 2.73 4.24 -29.01
N VAL A 67 1.74 5.08 -28.76
CA VAL A 67 0.55 4.73 -27.97
C VAL A 67 -0.71 4.83 -28.79
N ARG A 68 -1.72 4.05 -28.39
CA ARG A 68 -3.09 4.16 -28.90
C ARG A 68 -3.98 4.84 -27.87
N LYS A 69 -5.18 5.25 -28.29
CA LYS A 69 -6.14 5.99 -27.47
C LYS A 69 -6.55 5.22 -26.20
N GLU A 70 -6.59 3.90 -26.26
CA GLU A 70 -7.06 3.03 -25.15
C GLU A 70 -6.10 3.03 -23.95
N VAL A 71 -4.85 3.47 -24.14
CA VAL A 71 -3.87 3.56 -23.05
C VAL A 71 -4.14 4.79 -22.17
N PHE A 72 -4.89 5.78 -22.67
CA PHE A 72 -5.19 7.01 -21.94
C PHE A 72 -6.35 6.80 -20.97
N ILE A 73 -6.16 7.23 -19.73
CA ILE A 73 -7.21 7.37 -18.71
C ILE A 73 -8.17 8.49 -19.10
N LYS A 74 -7.64 9.56 -19.71
CA LYS A 74 -8.40 10.68 -20.25
C LYS A 74 -8.34 10.63 -21.79
N PRO A 75 -9.31 10.01 -22.47
CA PRO A 75 -9.26 9.83 -23.92
C PRO A 75 -9.24 11.14 -24.72
N SER A 76 -9.68 12.25 -24.12
CA SER A 76 -9.61 13.60 -24.70
C SER A 76 -8.20 14.16 -24.83
N ALA A 77 -7.24 13.64 -24.06
CA ALA A 77 -5.84 14.05 -24.14
C ALA A 77 -5.08 13.40 -25.31
N PHE A 78 -5.71 12.47 -26.02
CA PHE A 78 -5.16 11.84 -27.22
C PHE A 78 -5.45 12.69 -28.46
N SER A 79 -4.39 13.12 -29.16
CA SER A 79 -4.47 13.96 -30.36
C SER A 79 -4.15 13.23 -31.68
N GLY A 80 -3.86 11.93 -31.62
CA GLY A 80 -3.55 11.12 -32.80
C GLY A 80 -4.79 10.68 -33.60
N LYS A 81 -4.58 10.20 -34.84
CA LYS A 81 -5.66 9.55 -35.62
C LYS A 81 -5.90 8.09 -35.18
N LYS A 82 -4.83 7.29 -35.14
CA LYS A 82 -4.85 5.88 -34.68
C LYS A 82 -3.82 5.64 -33.59
N THR A 83 -2.64 6.21 -33.77
CA THR A 83 -1.54 6.20 -32.81
C THR A 83 -1.05 7.63 -32.59
N MET A 84 -0.39 7.83 -31.46
CA MET A 84 0.34 9.04 -31.11
C MET A 84 1.77 8.64 -30.73
N LYS A 85 2.75 9.34 -31.27
CA LYS A 85 4.16 9.15 -30.91
C LYS A 85 4.49 10.05 -29.72
N LEU A 86 5.05 9.45 -28.68
CA LEU A 86 5.56 10.14 -27.50
C LEU A 86 7.08 10.10 -27.55
N ASN A 87 7.73 11.27 -27.58
CA ASN A 87 9.18 11.41 -27.65
C ASN A 87 9.84 11.21 -26.27
N TYR A 88 9.13 11.50 -25.18
CA TYR A 88 9.58 11.33 -23.80
C TYR A 88 8.83 10.18 -23.10
N GLY A 89 8.35 9.21 -23.87
CA GLY A 89 7.92 7.91 -23.37
C GLY A 89 6.76 7.96 -22.39
N TYR A 90 6.85 7.11 -21.36
CA TYR A 90 5.82 7.00 -20.34
C TYR A 90 5.72 8.25 -19.46
N LYS A 91 6.81 9.00 -19.30
CA LYS A 91 6.79 10.29 -18.60
C LYS A 91 5.87 11.28 -19.33
N GLU A 92 6.00 11.40 -20.65
CA GLU A 92 5.14 12.25 -21.48
C GLU A 92 3.67 11.82 -21.43
N LEU A 93 3.42 10.51 -21.47
CA LEU A 93 2.07 9.96 -21.38
C LEU A 93 1.37 10.42 -20.09
N ARG A 94 2.09 10.44 -18.97
CA ARG A 94 1.56 10.92 -17.68
C ARG A 94 1.34 12.43 -17.70
N ASP A 95 2.32 13.17 -18.21
CA ASP A 95 2.29 14.63 -18.27
C ASP A 95 1.09 15.15 -19.08
N ILE A 96 0.88 14.61 -20.28
CA ILE A 96 -0.26 14.94 -21.16
C ILE A 96 -1.61 14.70 -20.47
N GLN A 97 -1.66 13.77 -19.51
CA GLN A 97 -2.89 13.46 -18.76
C GLN A 97 -3.04 14.27 -17.47
N GLY A 98 -2.10 15.18 -17.20
CA GLY A 98 -2.05 15.98 -15.98
C GLY A 98 -1.74 15.15 -14.74
N LEU A 99 -0.97 14.06 -14.89
CA LEU A 99 -0.52 13.23 -13.78
C LEU A 99 0.87 13.68 -13.32
N PRO A 100 1.21 13.52 -12.03
CA PRO A 100 2.52 13.89 -11.52
C PRO A 100 3.65 13.06 -12.18
N THR A 101 4.75 13.73 -12.48
CA THR A 101 5.92 13.17 -13.18
C THR A 101 7.25 13.39 -12.44
N SER A 102 7.25 14.13 -11.32
CA SER A 102 8.46 14.43 -10.53
C SER A 102 9.01 13.24 -9.75
N LYS A 103 8.17 12.22 -9.52
CA LYS A 103 8.53 10.97 -8.86
C LYS A 103 7.65 9.85 -9.38
N VAL A 104 8.14 8.61 -9.25
CA VAL A 104 7.31 7.44 -9.55
C VAL A 104 6.29 7.24 -8.42
N ASN A 105 5.02 7.47 -8.75
CA ASN A 105 3.91 6.84 -8.04
C ASN A 105 3.28 5.75 -8.91
N LEU A 106 2.80 4.68 -8.28
CA LEU A 106 2.25 3.53 -8.99
C LEU A 106 0.77 3.71 -9.36
N ASP A 107 0.25 4.93 -9.18
CA ASP A 107 -1.13 5.26 -9.50
C ASP A 107 -1.21 5.81 -10.93
N TYR A 108 -1.76 4.98 -11.81
CA TYR A 108 -2.12 5.39 -13.17
C TYR A 108 -3.65 5.37 -13.28
N SER A 109 -4.28 4.19 -13.31
CA SER A 109 -5.74 4.04 -13.39
C SER A 109 -6.45 3.85 -12.05
N GLY A 110 -5.71 3.85 -10.93
CA GLY A 110 -6.23 3.47 -9.62
C GLY A 110 -6.59 1.99 -9.43
N LYS A 111 -6.55 1.15 -10.49
CA LYS A 111 -6.93 -0.28 -10.38
C LYS A 111 -6.12 -1.00 -9.31
N LEU A 112 -4.79 -0.89 -9.38
CA LEU A 112 -3.91 -1.56 -8.42
C LEU A 112 -4.09 -1.02 -6.99
N LYS A 113 -4.25 0.30 -6.83
CA LYS A 113 -4.55 0.95 -5.53
C LYS A 113 -5.85 0.42 -4.92
N ARG A 114 -6.90 0.19 -5.72
CA ARG A 114 -8.17 -0.37 -5.24
C ARG A 114 -8.05 -1.85 -4.88
N ASN A 115 -7.29 -2.62 -5.63
CA ASN A 115 -7.21 -4.07 -5.48
C ASN A 115 -6.24 -4.53 -4.38
N ILE A 116 -5.35 -3.64 -3.93
CA ILE A 116 -4.54 -3.89 -2.74
C ILE A 116 -5.41 -3.89 -1.49
N HIS A 117 -5.24 -4.90 -0.67
CA HIS A 117 -5.90 -5.03 0.62
C HIS A 117 -4.97 -5.65 1.66
N ILE A 118 -5.30 -5.41 2.92
CA ILE A 118 -4.66 -6.11 4.04
C ILE A 118 -5.61 -7.19 4.53
N ALA A 119 -5.07 -8.40 4.68
CA ALA A 119 -5.79 -9.54 5.21
C ALA A 119 -5.06 -10.14 6.41
N ARG A 120 -5.78 -10.86 7.26
CA ARG A 120 -5.21 -11.70 8.31
C ARG A 120 -5.16 -13.13 7.83
N ILE A 121 -3.99 -13.75 7.92
CA ILE A 121 -3.82 -15.19 7.72
C ILE A 121 -3.25 -15.75 9.02
N GLN A 122 -4.07 -16.49 9.76
CA GLN A 122 -3.71 -17.03 11.08
C GLN A 122 -3.22 -15.92 12.04
N LYS A 123 -1.93 -15.95 12.40
CA LYS A 123 -1.27 -15.00 13.29
C LYS A 123 -0.51 -13.88 12.55
N SER A 124 -0.66 -13.80 11.23
CA SER A 124 0.06 -12.82 10.40
C SER A 124 -0.90 -11.85 9.73
N VAL A 125 -0.49 -10.59 9.66
CA VAL A 125 -1.11 -9.57 8.80
C VAL A 125 -0.33 -9.56 7.49
N VAL A 126 -1.04 -9.66 6.37
CA VAL A 126 -0.44 -9.74 5.03
C VAL A 126 -1.01 -8.65 4.14
N LEU A 127 -0.17 -8.13 3.25
CA LEU A 127 -0.57 -7.25 2.15
C LEU A 127 -0.78 -8.10 0.91
N GLY A 128 -1.98 -8.06 0.34
CA GLY A 128 -2.38 -8.87 -0.81
C GLY A 128 -3.07 -8.06 -1.90
N VAL A 129 -3.41 -8.75 -2.99
CA VAL A 129 -4.20 -8.25 -4.11
C VAL A 129 -5.29 -9.25 -4.48
N ASN A 130 -6.38 -8.76 -5.05
CA ASN A 130 -7.57 -9.57 -5.34
C ASN A 130 -7.45 -10.46 -6.59
N THR A 131 -6.45 -10.28 -7.44
CA THR A 131 -6.35 -10.98 -8.74
C THR A 131 -4.92 -11.43 -9.03
N THR A 132 -4.79 -12.53 -9.78
CA THR A 132 -3.50 -13.03 -10.27
C THR A 132 -2.80 -12.01 -11.17
N GLU A 133 -3.56 -11.32 -12.03
CA GLU A 133 -3.05 -10.24 -12.89
C GLU A 133 -2.38 -9.13 -12.07
N ASP A 134 -3.01 -8.71 -10.97
CA ASP A 134 -2.42 -7.69 -10.09
C ASP A 134 -1.24 -8.23 -9.29
N ALA A 135 -1.21 -9.52 -8.97
CA ALA A 135 -0.09 -10.16 -8.27
C ALA A 135 1.16 -10.22 -9.18
N GLU A 136 0.96 -10.56 -10.45
CA GLU A 136 2.01 -10.50 -11.48
C GLU A 136 2.51 -9.08 -11.67
N LYS A 137 1.60 -8.09 -11.69
CA LYS A 137 1.97 -6.66 -11.75
C LYS A 137 2.80 -6.24 -10.56
N VAL A 138 2.39 -6.61 -9.34
CA VAL A 138 3.16 -6.34 -8.11
C VAL A 138 4.57 -6.89 -8.26
N LYS A 139 4.71 -8.17 -8.64
CA LYS A 139 6.00 -8.82 -8.83
C LYS A 139 6.84 -8.11 -9.91
N HIS A 140 6.24 -7.81 -11.05
CA HIS A 140 6.92 -7.12 -12.14
C HIS A 140 7.40 -5.72 -11.73
N LEU A 141 6.62 -4.97 -10.95
CA LEU A 141 6.99 -3.64 -10.49
C LEU A 141 8.17 -3.70 -9.53
N GLU A 142 8.18 -4.64 -8.58
CA GLU A 142 9.33 -4.82 -7.66
C GLU A 142 10.59 -5.25 -8.43
N GLN A 143 10.47 -6.12 -9.42
CA GLN A 143 11.58 -6.50 -10.30
C GLN A 143 12.09 -5.31 -11.13
N LYS A 144 11.18 -4.54 -11.73
CA LYS A 144 11.49 -3.40 -12.59
C LYS A 144 12.25 -2.30 -11.84
N TYR A 145 11.85 -2.01 -10.61
CA TYR A 145 12.49 -0.98 -9.79
C TYR A 145 13.58 -1.53 -8.86
N ASN A 146 13.80 -2.84 -8.85
CA ASN A 146 14.77 -3.54 -8.02
C ASN A 146 14.69 -3.13 -6.53
N THR A 147 13.47 -2.97 -6.02
CA THR A 147 13.21 -2.66 -4.61
C THR A 147 11.92 -3.30 -4.14
N LYS A 148 11.81 -3.52 -2.83
CA LYS A 148 10.59 -4.03 -2.19
C LYS A 148 9.61 -2.87 -2.01
N ILE A 149 8.54 -2.86 -2.81
CA ILE A 149 7.54 -1.79 -2.79
C ILE A 149 6.34 -2.19 -1.93
N PHE A 150 5.86 -3.42 -2.13
CA PHE A 150 4.64 -3.96 -1.54
C PHE A 150 4.97 -4.79 -0.29
N GLY A 151 5.66 -4.15 0.65
CA GLY A 151 5.91 -4.66 2.00
C GLY A 151 5.62 -3.57 3.02
N PHE A 152 5.50 -3.95 4.29
CA PHE A 152 5.35 -2.98 5.38
C PHE A 152 6.70 -2.41 5.78
N THR A 153 6.76 -1.10 5.99
CA THR A 153 7.91 -0.45 6.63
C THR A 153 7.95 -0.78 8.12
N GLN A 154 9.12 -0.64 8.76
CA GLN A 154 9.23 -0.85 10.21
C GLN A 154 8.35 0.14 11.00
N ASN A 155 8.19 1.37 10.51
CA ASN A 155 7.34 2.37 11.14
C ASN A 155 5.85 2.00 11.02
N GLU A 156 5.40 1.55 9.84
CA GLU A 156 4.02 1.08 9.64
C GLU A 156 3.69 -0.10 10.56
N ILE A 157 4.61 -1.06 10.72
CA ILE A 157 4.43 -2.19 11.63
C ILE A 157 4.33 -1.70 13.08
N LYS A 158 5.25 -0.84 13.51
CA LYS A 158 5.27 -0.29 14.87
C LYS A 158 3.98 0.48 15.17
N GLU A 159 3.58 1.39 14.29
CA GLU A 159 2.38 2.19 14.44
C GLU A 159 1.11 1.34 14.47
N HIS A 160 1.04 0.29 13.64
CA HIS A 160 -0.08 -0.64 13.67
C HIS A 160 -0.16 -1.37 15.02
N MET A 161 0.97 -1.88 15.53
CA MET A 161 1.01 -2.55 16.84
C MET A 161 0.64 -1.60 17.99
N ASP A 162 1.15 -0.37 17.98
CA ASP A 162 0.82 0.64 18.98
C ASP A 162 -0.69 0.98 18.95
N ASN A 163 -1.27 1.07 17.75
CA ASN A 163 -2.70 1.30 17.58
C ASN A 163 -3.55 0.13 18.12
N VAL A 164 -3.16 -1.11 17.81
CA VAL A 164 -3.80 -2.31 18.37
C VAL A 164 -3.77 -2.27 19.89
N PHE A 165 -2.63 -1.99 20.51
CA PHE A 165 -2.54 -1.91 21.97
C PHE A 165 -3.39 -0.80 22.57
N ASN A 166 -3.44 0.37 21.93
CA ASN A 166 -4.24 1.49 22.41
C ASN A 166 -5.74 1.14 22.35
N LYS A 167 -6.22 0.59 21.23
CA LYS A 167 -7.62 0.16 21.11
C LYS A 167 -8.00 -0.94 22.09
N ILE A 168 -7.11 -1.90 22.36
CA ILE A 168 -7.39 -2.92 23.39
C ILE A 168 -7.52 -2.26 24.77
N LYS A 169 -6.62 -1.35 25.14
CA LYS A 169 -6.68 -0.64 26.43
C LYS A 169 -7.95 0.20 26.57
N GLU A 170 -8.35 0.90 25.52
CA GLU A 170 -9.59 1.68 25.48
C GLU A 170 -10.81 0.79 25.70
N ASN A 171 -10.89 -0.32 24.97
CA ASN A 171 -12.00 -1.26 25.10
C ASN A 171 -12.05 -1.93 26.48
N GLN A 172 -10.90 -2.27 27.07
CA GLN A 172 -10.84 -2.79 28.44
C GLN A 172 -11.37 -1.76 29.44
N ARG A 173 -10.99 -0.47 29.32
CA ARG A 173 -11.52 0.58 30.20
C ARG A 173 -13.04 0.69 30.09
N THR A 174 -13.58 0.70 28.87
CA THR A 174 -15.03 0.78 28.65
C THR A 174 -15.76 -0.43 29.21
N TYR A 175 -15.21 -1.65 29.06
CA TYR A 175 -15.83 -2.89 29.56
C TYR A 175 -15.77 -3.03 31.08
N PHE A 176 -14.68 -2.63 31.72
CA PHE A 176 -14.48 -2.83 33.16
C PHE A 176 -14.96 -1.67 34.04
N HIS A 177 -15.03 -0.45 33.50
CA HIS A 177 -15.41 0.71 34.29
C HIS A 177 -16.82 1.22 34.04
N GLY A 178 -17.47 0.78 32.95
CA GLY A 178 -18.78 1.32 32.55
C GLY A 178 -18.67 2.81 32.20
N ASN A 179 -19.49 3.26 31.26
CA ASN A 179 -19.86 4.67 31.22
C ASN A 179 -21.12 4.86 32.05
#